data_AF-A0A2V9F9Y1-F1
#
_entry.id   AF-A0A2V9F9Y1-F1
#
_cell.length_a   1.000
_cell.length_b   1.000
_cell.length_c   1.000
_cell.angle_alpha   90.00
_cell.angle_beta   90.00
_cell.angle_gamma   90.00
#
_symmetry.space_group_name_H-M   'P 1'
#
loop_
_entity.id
_entity.type
_entity.pdbx_description
1 polymer ?
#
loop_
_entity_poly.entity_id
_entity_poly.type
_entity_poly.pdbx_seq_one_letter_code
_entity_poly.pdbx_strand_id
1 'polypeptide(L)'
;MPTDAQLSLKTRKILLASLLALVCIVLVYAAFQRDRPWVVPEEIKKLKNPVPPTESTLKADRGIYVEECAQCHGEGGKGDGPKARLHFPAPADLTDAHRMNSVTDGEIFYQISEGRKPMPSFKTRLTEDQRWGLVLLVRSFSTPLKTPTSEKKADAVGKAEAPATNP
;
A
#
# COMPACT_ATOMS: atom_id res chain seq x y z
N MET A 1 -22.41 45.23 35.15
CA MET A 1 -21.62 44.78 36.30
C MET A 1 -20.77 43.60 35.84
N PRO A 2 -19.45 43.71 35.72
CA PRO A 2 -18.62 42.57 35.35
C PRO A 2 -18.26 41.80 36.63
N THR A 3 -18.67 40.54 36.72
CA THR A 3 -18.30 39.64 37.80
C THR A 3 -16.93 39.06 37.48
N ASP A 4 -15.86 39.78 37.82
CA ASP A 4 -14.50 39.25 37.74
C ASP A 4 -14.32 38.20 38.84
N ALA A 5 -14.66 36.95 38.51
CA ALA A 5 -14.36 35.81 39.36
C ALA A 5 -12.83 35.64 39.45
N GLN A 6 -12.24 36.22 40.50
CA GLN A 6 -10.83 36.02 40.85
C GLN A 6 -10.60 34.57 41.29
N LEU A 7 -10.37 33.68 40.31
CA LEU A 7 -9.95 32.30 40.56
C LEU A 7 -8.67 32.30 41.41
N SER A 8 -8.69 31.57 42.53
CA SER A 8 -7.53 31.46 43.42
C SER A 8 -6.32 30.89 42.70
N LEU A 9 -5.11 31.24 43.14
CA LEU A 9 -3.86 30.68 42.61
C LEU A 9 -3.83 29.15 42.62
N LYS A 10 -4.47 28.51 43.62
CA LYS A 10 -4.59 27.05 43.70
C LYS A 10 -5.49 26.51 42.57
N THR A 11 -6.63 27.15 42.33
CA THR A 11 -7.55 26.77 41.25
C THR A 11 -6.89 26.94 39.88
N ARG A 12 -6.15 28.03 39.66
CA ARG A 12 -5.38 28.24 38.41
C ARG A 12 -4.33 27.15 38.20
N LYS A 13 -3.60 26.75 39.26
CA LYS A 13 -2.62 25.66 39.19
C LYS A 13 -3.26 24.31 38.87
N ILE A 14 -4.42 24.01 39.46
CA ILE A 14 -5.16 22.76 39.15
C ILE A 14 -5.63 22.76 37.71
N LEU A 15 -6.25 23.86 37.24
CA LEU A 15 -6.72 23.97 35.86
C LEU A 15 -5.56 23.87 34.85
N LEU A 16 -4.42 24.52 35.12
CA LEU A 16 -3.23 24.39 34.29
C LEU A 16 -2.67 22.97 34.28
N ALA A 17 -2.61 22.29 35.43
CA ALA A 17 -2.14 20.91 35.52
C ALA A 17 -3.08 19.94 34.78
N SER A 18 -4.40 20.10 34.93
CA SER A 18 -5.41 19.30 34.20
C SER A 18 -5.37 19.55 32.71
N LEU A 19 -5.19 20.80 32.27
CA LEU A 19 -5.02 21.14 30.86
C LEU A 19 -3.74 20.52 30.29
N LEU A 20 -2.62 20.62 31.01
CA LEU A 20 -1.35 20.00 30.61
C LEU A 20 -1.48 18.48 30.50
N ALA A 21 -2.13 17.83 31.48
CA ALA A 21 -2.38 16.39 31.45
C ALA A 21 -3.25 15.98 30.24
N LEU A 22 -4.31 16.73 29.95
CA LEU A 22 -5.16 16.48 28.79
C LEU A 22 -4.39 16.68 27.47
N VAL A 23 -3.58 17.73 27.36
CA VAL A 23 -2.70 17.94 26.19
C VAL A 23 -1.72 16.78 26.05
N CYS A 24 -1.07 16.33 27.12
CA CYS A 24 -0.19 15.16 27.09
C CYS A 24 -0.92 13.90 26.63
N ILE A 25 -2.13 13.63 27.14
CA ILE A 25 -2.95 12.48 26.72
C ILE A 25 -3.28 12.57 25.23
N VAL A 26 -3.69 13.74 24.73
CA VAL A 26 -3.99 13.95 23.31
C VAL A 26 -2.75 13.75 22.44
N LEU A 27 -1.59 14.25 22.87
CA LEU A 27 -0.31 14.07 22.15
C LEU A 27 0.12 12.60 22.13
N VAL A 28 0.00 11.89 23.26
CA VAL A 28 0.29 10.45 23.34
C VAL A 28 -0.67 9.66 22.47
N TYR A 29 -1.98 9.95 22.54
CA TYR A 29 -2.97 9.31 21.70
C TYR A 29 -2.70 9.55 20.20
N ALA A 30 -2.37 10.80 19.83
CA ALA A 30 -1.99 11.14 18.47
C ALA A 30 -0.72 10.42 18.02
N ALA A 31 0.28 10.27 18.89
CA ALA A 31 1.48 9.48 18.60
C ALA A 31 1.13 7.99 18.38
N PHE A 32 0.33 7.38 19.26
CA PHE A 32 -0.13 6.00 19.13
C PHE A 32 -0.94 5.74 17.87
N GLN A 33 -1.66 6.73 17.34
CA GLN A 33 -2.41 6.58 16.09
C GLN A 33 -1.52 6.61 14.84
N ARG A 34 -0.32 7.22 14.90
CA ARG A 34 0.60 7.32 13.75
C ARG A 34 1.20 5.98 13.36
N ASP A 35 1.61 5.19 14.35
CA ASP A 35 2.40 3.97 14.14
C ASP A 35 1.55 2.70 14.12
N ARG A 36 0.23 2.83 13.91
CA ARG A 36 -0.64 1.65 13.88
C ARG A 36 -0.29 0.77 12.68
N PRO A 37 0.04 -0.52 12.89
CA PRO A 37 0.25 -1.44 11.79
C PRO A 37 -1.03 -1.59 10.97
N TRP A 38 -0.88 -2.01 9.72
CA TRP A 38 -2.03 -2.39 8.91
C TRP A 38 -2.67 -3.64 9.52
N VAL A 39 -3.98 -3.60 9.74
CA VAL A 39 -4.74 -4.77 10.19
C VAL A 39 -5.28 -5.46 8.94
N VAL A 40 -4.50 -6.42 8.42
CA VAL A 40 -4.84 -7.19 7.23
C VAL A 40 -5.42 -8.55 7.66
N PRO A 41 -6.58 -8.99 7.13
CA PRO A 41 -7.14 -10.31 7.43
C PRO A 41 -6.17 -11.44 7.07
N GLU A 42 -6.09 -12.48 7.89
CA GLU A 42 -5.15 -13.60 7.71
C GLU A 42 -5.35 -14.35 6.40
N GLU A 43 -6.58 -14.39 5.90
CA GLU A 43 -6.94 -14.99 4.62
C GLU A 43 -6.26 -14.24 3.47
N ILE A 44 -6.22 -12.90 3.56
CA ILE A 44 -5.61 -12.05 2.55
C ILE A 44 -4.09 -12.16 2.59
N LYS A 45 -3.47 -12.20 3.78
CA LYS A 45 -2.01 -12.39 3.92
C LYS A 45 -1.50 -13.67 3.24
N LYS A 46 -2.33 -14.70 3.18
CA LYS A 46 -2.00 -15.99 2.57
C LYS A 46 -2.12 -16.00 1.05
N LEU A 47 -2.80 -15.00 0.46
CA LEU A 47 -2.94 -14.91 -0.99
C LEU A 47 -1.57 -14.77 -1.65
N LYS A 48 -1.44 -15.44 -2.80
CA LYS A 48 -0.29 -15.33 -3.70
C LYS A 48 -0.71 -14.54 -4.91
N ASN A 49 0.25 -13.82 -5.49
CA ASN A 49 -0.01 -13.08 -6.71
C ASN A 49 -0.39 -14.06 -7.84
N PRO A 50 -1.60 -13.95 -8.42
CA PRO A 50 -2.02 -14.83 -9.52
C PRO A 50 -1.47 -14.37 -10.87
N VAL A 51 -0.95 -13.14 -10.97
CA VAL A 51 -0.46 -12.55 -12.22
C VAL A 51 0.97 -12.99 -12.50
N PRO A 52 1.27 -13.55 -13.69
CA PRO A 52 2.65 -13.91 -14.07
C PRO A 52 3.54 -12.67 -14.27
N PRO A 53 4.78 -12.65 -13.73
CA PRO A 53 5.72 -11.54 -13.90
C PRO A 53 6.42 -11.57 -15.26
N THR A 54 5.67 -11.35 -16.32
CA THR A 54 6.20 -11.16 -17.68
C THR A 54 6.69 -9.73 -17.88
N GLU A 55 7.58 -9.52 -18.86
CA GLU A 55 8.01 -8.17 -19.25
C GLU A 55 6.83 -7.29 -19.67
N SER A 56 5.84 -7.87 -20.36
CA SER A 56 4.64 -7.16 -20.79
C SER A 56 3.82 -6.69 -19.59
N THR A 57 3.61 -7.55 -18.60
CA THR A 57 2.91 -7.24 -17.34
C THR A 57 3.60 -6.07 -16.64
N LEU A 58 4.91 -6.18 -16.40
CA LEU A 58 5.68 -5.16 -15.68
C LEU A 58 5.71 -3.81 -16.41
N LYS A 59 5.73 -3.83 -17.75
CA LYS A 59 5.66 -2.61 -18.56
C LYS A 59 4.30 -1.93 -18.42
N ALA A 60 3.21 -2.69 -18.46
CA ALA A 60 1.87 -2.16 -18.27
C ALA A 60 1.70 -1.58 -16.84
N ASP A 61 2.16 -2.32 -15.83
CA ASP A 61 2.09 -1.90 -14.43
C ASP A 61 2.93 -0.65 -14.15
N ARG A 62 4.08 -0.50 -14.83
CA ARG A 62 4.89 0.71 -14.75
C ARG A 62 4.14 1.95 -15.23
N GLY A 63 3.33 1.83 -16.29
CA GLY A 63 2.47 2.93 -16.75
C GLY A 63 1.48 3.36 -15.66
N ILE A 64 0.76 2.39 -15.10
CA ILE A 64 -0.22 2.62 -14.02
C ILE A 64 0.46 3.23 -12.79
N TYR A 65 1.64 2.74 -12.42
CA TYR A 65 2.39 3.24 -11.26
C TYR A 65 2.81 4.70 -11.42
N VAL A 66 3.26 5.09 -12.61
CA VAL A 66 3.64 6.49 -12.88
C VAL A 66 2.43 7.42 -12.72
N GLU A 67 1.27 7.00 -13.23
CA GLU A 67 0.04 7.79 -13.18
C GLU A 67 -0.55 7.90 -11.77
N GLU A 68 -0.64 6.77 -11.06
CA GLU A 68 -1.41 6.65 -9.83
C GLU A 68 -0.56 6.70 -8.55
N CYS A 69 0.71 6.29 -8.60
CA CYS A 69 1.52 6.05 -7.39
C CYS A 69 2.74 6.98 -7.28
N ALA A 70 3.41 7.28 -8.39
CA ALA A 70 4.72 7.95 -8.41
C ALA A 70 4.67 9.40 -7.90
N GLN A 71 3.52 10.07 -7.94
CA GLN A 71 3.38 11.42 -7.36
C GLN A 71 3.74 11.46 -5.87
N CYS A 72 3.53 10.35 -5.15
CA CYS A 72 3.87 10.22 -3.73
C CYS A 72 5.06 9.29 -3.52
N HIS A 73 5.10 8.13 -4.18
CA HIS A 73 6.16 7.15 -3.95
C HIS A 73 7.43 7.38 -4.79
N GLY A 74 7.42 8.32 -5.75
CA GLY A 74 8.52 8.55 -6.70
C GLY A 74 8.59 7.46 -7.77
N GLU A 75 9.16 7.75 -8.94
CA GLU A 75 9.26 6.76 -10.03
C GLU A 75 10.16 5.55 -9.67
N GLY A 76 11.10 5.77 -8.76
CA GLY A 76 11.99 4.74 -8.22
C GLY A 76 11.50 4.06 -6.94
N GLY A 77 10.30 4.40 -6.45
CA GLY A 77 9.72 3.78 -5.25
C GLY A 77 10.29 4.24 -3.91
N LYS A 78 11.13 5.27 -3.86
CA LYS A 78 11.83 5.70 -2.62
C LYS A 78 10.97 6.49 -1.63
N GLY A 79 9.71 6.76 -1.96
CA GLY A 79 8.87 7.65 -1.15
C GLY A 79 9.24 9.13 -1.31
N ASP A 80 9.88 9.49 -2.42
CA ASP A 80 10.43 10.83 -2.69
C ASP A 80 9.70 11.58 -3.81
N GLY A 81 8.47 11.14 -4.14
CA GLY A 81 7.62 11.79 -5.14
C GLY A 81 7.37 13.27 -4.84
N PRO A 82 6.98 14.08 -5.84
CA PRO A 82 6.78 15.52 -5.69
C PRO A 82 5.79 15.90 -4.57
N LYS A 83 4.83 15.03 -4.26
CA LYS A 83 3.84 15.20 -3.18
C LYS A 83 4.21 14.48 -1.89
N ALA A 84 5.29 13.71 -1.84
CA ALA A 84 5.69 12.96 -0.64
C ALA A 84 5.81 13.85 0.60
N ARG A 85 6.42 15.02 0.42
CA ARG A 85 6.67 16.02 1.48
C ARG A 85 5.40 16.67 2.03
N LEU A 86 4.27 16.54 1.33
CA LEU A 86 2.97 17.07 1.72
C LEU A 86 2.18 16.13 2.63
N HIS A 87 2.73 14.95 2.90
CA HIS A 87 2.03 13.87 3.59
C HIS A 87 2.77 13.46 4.86
N PHE A 88 1.99 13.28 5.92
CA PHE A 88 2.48 12.76 7.20
C PHE A 88 1.58 11.60 7.67
N PRO A 89 2.12 10.39 7.89
CA PRO A 89 3.51 10.02 7.65
C PRO A 89 3.90 10.10 6.17
N ALA A 90 5.19 10.24 5.90
CA ALA A 90 5.71 10.21 4.53
C ALA A 90 5.40 8.85 3.87
N PRO A 91 5.26 8.80 2.54
CA PRO A 91 5.12 7.54 1.82
C PRO A 91 6.27 6.57 2.13
N ALA A 92 5.96 5.27 2.13
CA ALA A 92 6.96 4.24 2.36
C ALA A 92 8.04 4.23 1.27
N ASP A 93 9.29 4.00 1.69
CA ASP A 93 10.37 3.57 0.80
C ASP A 93 10.15 2.10 0.43
N LEU A 94 9.80 1.86 -0.82
CA LEU A 94 9.55 0.55 -1.42
C LEU A 94 10.86 -0.15 -1.87
N THR A 95 11.99 0.55 -1.82
CA THR A 95 13.32 -0.01 -2.11
C THR A 95 13.96 -0.67 -0.88
N ASP A 96 13.42 -0.44 0.32
CA ASP A 96 13.85 -1.08 1.56
C ASP A 96 13.54 -2.59 1.54
N ALA A 97 14.54 -3.38 1.17
CA ALA A 97 14.43 -4.84 1.13
C ALA A 97 14.10 -5.47 2.47
N HIS A 98 14.56 -4.92 3.60
CA HIS A 98 14.25 -5.48 4.91
C HIS A 98 12.75 -5.34 5.21
N ARG A 99 12.18 -4.16 4.94
CA ARG A 99 10.75 -3.92 5.07
C ARG A 99 9.95 -4.75 4.05
N MET A 100 10.36 -4.77 2.80
CA MET A 100 9.63 -5.49 1.77
C MET A 100 9.62 -7.01 2.05
N ASN A 101 10.70 -7.58 2.57
CA ASN A 101 10.74 -9.00 2.92
C ASN A 101 9.84 -9.38 4.12
N SER A 102 9.40 -8.42 4.93
CA SER A 102 8.52 -8.68 6.09
C SER A 102 7.03 -8.56 5.78
N VAL A 103 6.66 -8.07 4.60
CA VAL A 103 5.27 -7.97 4.13
C VAL A 103 5.00 -9.00 3.05
N THR A 104 3.82 -9.63 3.08
CA THR A 104 3.34 -10.59 2.07
C THR A 104 2.76 -9.89 0.84
N ASP A 105 2.63 -10.60 -0.29
CA ASP A 105 2.02 -10.05 -1.50
C ASP A 105 0.57 -9.64 -1.27
N GLY A 106 -0.18 -10.46 -0.52
CA GLY A 106 -1.55 -10.16 -0.12
C GLY A 106 -1.65 -8.90 0.74
N GLU A 107 -0.67 -8.63 1.62
CA GLU A 107 -0.65 -7.38 2.40
C GLU A 107 -0.42 -6.16 1.51
N ILE A 108 0.47 -6.24 0.53
CA ILE A 108 0.69 -5.13 -0.43
C ILE A 108 -0.59 -4.92 -1.26
N PHE A 109 -1.19 -6.00 -1.77
CA PHE A 109 -2.45 -5.95 -2.52
C PHE A 109 -3.56 -5.31 -1.70
N TYR A 110 -3.69 -5.67 -0.42
CA TYR A 110 -4.67 -5.10 0.50
C TYR A 110 -4.44 -3.60 0.70
N GLN A 111 -3.18 -3.19 0.92
CA GLN A 111 -2.82 -1.79 1.12
C GLN A 111 -3.16 -0.93 -0.11
N ILE A 112 -2.89 -1.43 -1.33
CA ILE A 112 -3.26 -0.76 -2.58
C ILE A 112 -4.79 -0.71 -2.73
N SER A 113 -5.47 -1.82 -2.43
CA SER A 113 -6.91 -1.93 -2.60
C SER A 113 -7.66 -1.00 -1.65
N GLU A 114 -7.45 -1.13 -0.34
CA GLU A 114 -8.24 -0.44 0.66
C GLU A 114 -7.72 0.97 0.96
N GLY A 115 -6.41 1.21 0.79
CA GLY A 115 -5.79 2.48 1.16
C GLY A 115 -5.89 2.79 2.66
N ARG A 116 -5.17 3.83 3.07
CA ARG A 116 -5.24 4.40 4.42
C ARG A 116 -4.63 5.78 4.37
N LYS A 117 -5.36 6.78 4.87
CA LYS A 117 -4.93 8.19 4.83
C LYS A 117 -3.44 8.30 5.25
N PRO A 118 -2.59 8.94 4.44
CA PRO A 118 -2.93 9.76 3.26
C PRO A 118 -3.09 9.00 1.94
N MET A 119 -2.73 7.71 1.87
CA MET A 119 -2.85 6.91 0.66
C MET A 119 -4.33 6.60 0.34
N PRO A 120 -4.83 6.94 -0.86
CA PRO A 120 -6.21 6.65 -1.25
C PRO A 120 -6.42 5.15 -1.50
N SER A 121 -7.68 4.73 -1.51
CA SER A 121 -8.08 3.42 -2.03
C SER A 121 -8.03 3.41 -3.55
N PHE A 122 -7.54 2.31 -4.14
CA PHE A 122 -7.57 2.09 -5.59
C PHE A 122 -8.56 1.00 -6.02
N LYS A 123 -9.32 0.42 -5.09
CA LYS A 123 -10.27 -0.67 -5.36
C LYS A 123 -11.30 -0.36 -6.44
N THR A 124 -11.71 0.90 -6.55
CA THR A 124 -12.71 1.35 -7.53
C THR A 124 -12.11 1.97 -8.78
N ARG A 125 -10.80 2.25 -8.79
CA ARG A 125 -10.09 2.89 -9.91
C ARG A 125 -9.34 1.91 -10.80
N LEU A 126 -8.85 0.82 -10.20
CA LEU A 126 -8.05 -0.21 -10.86
C LEU A 126 -8.76 -1.55 -10.79
N THR A 127 -8.61 -2.39 -11.81
CA THR A 127 -9.06 -3.78 -11.78
C THR A 127 -8.25 -4.60 -10.77
N GLU A 128 -8.75 -5.76 -10.39
CA GLU A 128 -8.01 -6.66 -9.49
C GLU A 128 -6.65 -7.08 -10.08
N ASP A 129 -6.62 -7.45 -11.37
CA ASP A 129 -5.39 -7.81 -12.07
C ASP A 129 -4.38 -6.66 -12.11
N GLN A 130 -4.83 -5.41 -12.33
CA GLN A 130 -3.96 -4.24 -12.28
C GLN A 130 -3.37 -4.03 -10.88
N ARG A 131 -4.16 -4.24 -9.82
CA ARG A 131 -3.66 -4.13 -8.44
C ARG A 131 -2.66 -5.24 -8.11
N TRP A 132 -2.89 -6.47 -8.58
CA TRP A 132 -1.91 -7.56 -8.46
C TRP A 132 -0.65 -7.33 -9.29
N GLY A 133 -0.77 -6.79 -10.50
CA GLY A 133 0.37 -6.38 -11.32
C GLY A 133 1.24 -5.33 -10.62
N LEU A 134 0.61 -4.30 -10.02
CA LEU A 134 1.32 -3.33 -9.20
C LEU A 134 2.09 -3.96 -8.04
N VAL A 135 1.61 -5.07 -7.45
CA VAL A 135 2.40 -5.81 -6.43
C VAL A 135 3.72 -6.32 -7.03
N LEU A 136 3.72 -6.87 -8.26
CA LEU A 136 4.93 -7.33 -8.93
C LEU A 136 5.91 -6.17 -9.15
N LEU A 137 5.41 -5.03 -9.63
CA LEU A 137 6.24 -3.84 -9.83
C LEU A 137 6.80 -3.34 -8.49
N VAL A 138 5.98 -3.27 -7.44
CA VAL A 138 6.43 -2.83 -6.10
C VAL A 138 7.54 -3.73 -5.57
N ARG A 139 7.42 -5.06 -5.75
CA ARG A 139 8.48 -6.02 -5.41
C ARG A 139 9.77 -5.77 -6.17
N SER A 140 9.67 -5.33 -7.43
CA SER A 140 10.84 -5.10 -8.29
C SER A 140 11.75 -3.97 -7.80
N PHE A 141 11.26 -3.06 -6.95
CA PHE A 141 12.05 -1.95 -6.41
C PHE A 141 13.08 -2.38 -5.37
N SER A 142 12.77 -3.39 -4.56
CA SER A 142 13.67 -3.90 -3.51
C SER A 142 14.48 -5.11 -3.94
N THR A 143 13.97 -5.87 -4.90
CA THR A 143 14.59 -7.10 -5.39
C THR A 143 14.45 -7.15 -6.91
N PRO A 144 15.55 -7.21 -7.67
CA PRO A 144 15.45 -7.46 -9.11
C PRO A 144 14.67 -8.75 -9.33
N LEU A 145 13.59 -8.67 -10.12
CA LEU A 145 12.79 -9.85 -10.44
C LEU A 145 13.71 -10.86 -11.12
N LYS A 146 13.77 -12.08 -10.57
CA LYS A 146 14.34 -13.21 -11.33
C LYS A 146 13.42 -13.41 -12.52
N THR A 147 13.91 -13.09 -13.71
CA THR A 147 13.19 -13.32 -14.97
C THR A 147 12.63 -14.74 -14.96
N PRO A 148 11.31 -14.94 -15.06
CA PRO A 148 10.77 -16.26 -15.27
C PRO A 148 11.32 -16.75 -16.61
N THR A 149 11.92 -17.93 -16.59
CA THR A 149 12.33 -18.67 -17.78
C THR A 149 11.24 -18.52 -18.84
N SER A 150 11.63 -18.00 -20.01
CA SER A 150 10.84 -17.95 -21.24
C SER A 150 9.73 -18.99 -21.21
N GLU A 151 8.47 -18.51 -21.23
CA GLU A 151 7.29 -19.31 -21.42
C GLU A 151 7.58 -20.41 -22.46
N LYS A 152 7.46 -21.67 -22.04
CA LYS A 152 7.52 -22.79 -22.95
C LYS A 152 6.31 -22.64 -23.87
N LYS A 153 6.61 -22.16 -25.06
CA LYS A 153 5.74 -22.01 -26.24
C LYS A 153 4.64 -23.06 -26.30
N ALA A 154 3.44 -22.57 -26.57
CA ALA A 154 2.24 -23.30 -26.92
C ALA A 154 2.51 -24.58 -27.74
N ASP A 155 2.04 -25.72 -27.24
CA ASP A 155 1.81 -26.94 -28.02
C ASP A 155 0.57 -27.65 -27.45
N ALA A 156 -0.62 -27.29 -27.95
CA ALA A 156 -1.80 -28.15 -27.99
C ALA A 156 -2.86 -27.55 -28.92
N VAL A 157 -2.53 -27.42 -30.20
CA VAL A 157 -3.52 -27.44 -31.29
C VAL A 157 -3.44 -28.84 -31.91
N GLY A 158 -4.57 -29.54 -31.92
CA GLY A 158 -4.83 -30.61 -32.89
C GLY A 158 -4.83 -32.04 -32.36
N LYS A 159 -5.97 -32.49 -31.83
CA LYS A 159 -6.52 -33.80 -32.23
C LYS A 159 -8.04 -33.82 -31.99
N ALA A 160 -8.79 -33.58 -33.05
CA ALA A 160 -10.21 -33.92 -33.13
C ALA A 160 -10.36 -35.05 -34.14
N GLU A 161 -11.01 -36.12 -33.68
CA GLU A 161 -11.74 -37.22 -34.33
C GLU A 161 -11.64 -37.44 -35.86
N ALA A 162 -11.42 -38.70 -36.22
CA ALA A 162 -11.61 -39.27 -37.56
C ALA A 162 -13.04 -39.90 -37.68
N PRO A 163 -13.40 -40.56 -38.80
CA PRO A 163 -14.25 -40.02 -39.86
C PRO A 163 -15.69 -40.58 -39.88
N ALA A 164 -16.56 -39.83 -40.57
CA ALA A 164 -17.93 -40.23 -40.90
C ALA A 164 -17.96 -41.45 -41.85
N THR A 165 -18.90 -42.34 -41.53
CA THR A 165 -19.41 -43.46 -42.34
C THR A 165 -20.24 -42.96 -43.53
N ASN A 166 -20.10 -43.60 -44.70
CA ASN A 166 -21.05 -43.49 -45.82
C ASN A 166 -21.71 -44.87 -46.05
N PRO A 167 -22.98 -44.94 -46.47
CA PRO A 167 -23.41 -45.85 -47.51
C PRO A 167 -23.15 -45.29 -48.91
#